data_AF-A0A645BLC7-F1
#
_entry.id   AF-A0A645BLC7-F1
#
_cell.length_a   1.000
_cell.length_b   1.000
_cell.length_c   1.000
_cell.angle_alpha   90.00
_cell.angle_beta   90.00
_cell.angle_gamma   90.00
#
_symmetry.space_group_name_H-M   'P 1'
#
loop_
_entity.id
_entity.type
_entity.pdbx_description
1 polymer ?
#
loop_
_entity_poly.entity_id
_entity_poly.type
_entity_poly.pdbx_seq_one_letter_code
_entity_poly.pdbx_strand_id
1 'polypeptide(L)'
;MGPGHGIEIQHPDRRNDHEAELVAVIGKAGRNIPREHAFDHIAAYMIGLDMTVRGPQERSLRKSIDTYSVVGPWLVTADEIDDPQALDFWLTVQGEPRQKANTRDLVLDIPALIEMASSYYTLQPGDLLFTGTPEGVGPVVHGDVITVDIEGIGRMTVDVRNARRDT
;
A
#
# COMPACT_ATOMS: atom_id res chain seq x y z
N MET A 1 9.68 -3.72 -0.02
CA MET A 1 10.85 -3.11 -0.73
C MET A 1 10.71 -1.60 -0.73
N GLY A 2 11.81 -0.85 -0.85
CA GLY A 2 11.76 0.60 -1.04
C GLY A 2 11.57 1.00 -2.51
N PRO A 3 11.15 2.24 -2.82
CA PRO A 3 10.80 2.66 -4.18
C PRO A 3 11.97 2.61 -5.17
N GLY A 4 13.20 2.91 -4.72
CA GLY A 4 14.39 2.86 -5.56
C GLY A 4 14.78 1.46 -6.05
N HIS A 5 14.21 0.40 -5.48
CA HIS A 5 14.44 -0.96 -5.99
C HIS A 5 13.59 -1.28 -7.22
N GLY A 6 12.41 -0.66 -7.35
CA GLY A 6 11.44 -0.97 -8.40
C GLY A 6 10.66 -2.28 -8.15
N ILE A 7 9.81 -2.62 -9.13
CA ILE A 7 9.03 -3.85 -9.19
C ILE A 7 9.62 -4.78 -10.25
N GLU A 8 9.75 -6.05 -9.91
CA GLU A 8 10.17 -7.13 -10.80
C GLU A 8 9.00 -8.09 -11.06
N ILE A 9 8.43 -8.02 -12.26
CA ILE A 9 7.36 -8.92 -12.71
C ILE A 9 7.95 -10.33 -12.91
N GLN A 10 7.61 -11.23 -11.99
CA GLN A 10 8.02 -12.64 -12.02
C GLN A 10 7.18 -13.48 -13.01
N HIS A 11 5.93 -13.06 -13.26
CA HIS A 11 5.00 -13.72 -14.16
C HIS A 11 4.58 -12.76 -15.30
N PRO A 12 5.47 -12.51 -16.29
CA PRO A 12 5.20 -11.56 -17.38
C PRO A 12 4.16 -12.06 -18.37
N ASP A 13 3.86 -13.36 -18.37
CA ASP A 13 2.78 -13.98 -19.13
C ASP A 13 1.38 -13.69 -18.54
N ARG A 14 1.31 -12.98 -17.42
CA ARG A 14 0.06 -12.69 -16.69
C ARG A 14 -0.13 -11.21 -16.48
N ARG A 15 -1.38 -10.85 -16.17
CA ARG A 15 -1.75 -9.49 -15.76
C ARG A 15 -1.24 -9.22 -14.34
N ASN A 16 -0.48 -8.14 -14.18
CA ASN A 16 0.03 -7.66 -12.90
C ASN A 16 -0.54 -6.27 -12.66
N ASP A 17 -1.27 -6.11 -11.55
CA ASP A 17 -2.02 -4.90 -11.27
C ASP A 17 -1.34 -4.04 -10.21
N HIS A 18 -1.44 -2.72 -10.38
CA HIS A 18 -1.06 -1.72 -9.38
C HIS A 18 -2.22 -1.43 -8.43
N GLU A 19 -1.91 -1.21 -7.15
CA GLU A 19 -2.89 -0.87 -6.11
C GLU A 19 -2.23 0.16 -5.16
N ALA A 20 -2.51 1.45 -5.35
CA ALA A 20 -2.03 2.51 -4.45
C ALA A 20 -2.83 2.52 -3.15
N GLU A 21 -2.12 2.62 -2.03
CA GLU A 21 -2.72 2.61 -0.69
C GLU A 21 -2.02 3.58 0.27
N LEU A 22 -2.79 4.09 1.23
CA LEU A 22 -2.23 4.58 2.47
C LEU A 22 -1.81 3.37 3.32
N VAL A 23 -0.67 3.48 4.00
CA VAL A 23 -0.19 2.46 4.94
C VAL A 23 -0.05 3.07 6.31
N ALA A 24 -0.73 2.50 7.30
CA ALA A 24 -0.57 2.85 8.71
C ALA A 24 0.54 2.00 9.34
N VAL A 25 1.45 2.65 10.06
CA VAL A 25 2.56 2.01 10.78
C VAL A 25 2.21 1.93 12.25
N ILE A 26 2.17 0.72 12.81
CA ILE A 26 1.89 0.52 14.23
C ILE A 26 3.10 0.99 15.06
N GLY A 27 2.85 1.80 16.08
CA GLY A 27 3.83 2.32 17.03
C GLY A 27 3.75 1.72 18.42
N LYS A 28 2.58 1.17 18.79
CA LYS A 28 2.31 0.61 20.11
C LYS A 28 1.65 -0.76 19.98
N ALA A 29 2.21 -1.75 20.67
CA ALA A 29 1.66 -3.10 20.64
C ALA A 29 0.23 -3.15 21.23
N GLY A 30 -0.61 -4.05 20.71
CA GLY A 30 -1.94 -4.26 21.24
C GLY A 30 -2.67 -5.46 20.64
N ARG A 31 -3.66 -5.98 21.37
CA ARG A 31 -4.57 -7.06 20.96
C ARG A 31 -5.97 -6.68 21.41
N ASN A 32 -6.99 -6.99 20.61
CA ASN A 32 -8.39 -6.60 20.85
C ASN A 32 -8.50 -5.08 21.13
N ILE A 33 -7.82 -4.27 20.32
CA ILE A 33 -7.82 -2.81 20.44
C ILE A 33 -9.21 -2.33 20.03
N PRO A 34 -9.97 -1.66 20.90
CA PRO A 34 -11.27 -1.12 20.52
C PRO A 34 -11.08 0.08 19.60
N ARG A 35 -12.04 0.29 18.71
CA ARG A 35 -12.01 1.35 17.69
C ARG A 35 -11.60 2.73 18.21
N GLU A 36 -12.11 3.15 19.37
CA GLU A 36 -11.82 4.47 19.95
C GLU A 36 -10.36 4.69 20.35
N HIS A 37 -9.59 3.61 20.52
CA HIS A 37 -8.17 3.66 20.85
C HIS A 37 -7.26 3.40 19.65
N ALA A 38 -7.80 3.14 18.46
CA ALA A 38 -7.02 2.69 17.32
C ALA A 38 -5.90 3.68 16.92
N PHE A 39 -6.18 4.99 16.91
CA PHE A 39 -5.20 6.00 16.54
C PHE A 39 -4.05 6.13 17.55
N ASP A 40 -4.27 5.81 18.83
CA ASP A 40 -3.22 5.78 19.86
C ASP A 40 -2.13 4.71 19.59
N HIS A 41 -2.41 3.79 18.65
CA HIS A 41 -1.51 2.73 18.26
C HIS A 41 -0.69 3.03 17.00
N ILE A 42 -0.93 4.14 16.31
CA ILE A 42 -0.25 4.49 15.06
C ILE A 42 0.96 5.39 15.36
N ALA A 43 2.12 5.04 14.80
CA ALA A 43 3.33 5.86 14.84
C ALA A 43 3.42 6.81 13.64
N ALA A 44 3.02 6.34 12.46
CA ALA A 44 3.27 7.03 11.21
C ALA A 44 2.35 6.55 10.08
N TYR A 45 2.37 7.29 8.99
CA TYR A 45 1.77 6.94 7.71
C TYR A 45 2.81 6.96 6.59
N MET A 46 2.59 6.16 5.56
CA MET A 46 3.42 6.17 4.36
C MET A 46 2.62 5.72 3.13
N ILE A 47 3.22 5.85 1.94
CA ILE A 47 2.64 5.34 0.70
C ILE A 47 2.97 3.86 0.57
N GLY A 48 1.96 3.07 0.24
CA GLY A 48 2.08 1.67 -0.16
C GLY A 48 1.68 1.46 -1.61
N LEU A 49 2.33 0.48 -2.23
CA LEU A 49 1.94 -0.07 -3.52
C LEU A 49 1.87 -1.59 -3.37
N ASP A 50 0.64 -2.12 -3.40
CA ASP A 50 0.32 -3.54 -3.16
C ASP A 50 0.01 -4.27 -4.47
N MET A 51 1.07 -4.62 -5.19
CA MET A 51 0.97 -5.24 -6.49
C MET A 51 0.30 -6.62 -6.42
N THR A 52 -0.51 -6.93 -7.42
CA THR A 52 -1.21 -8.22 -7.50
C THR A 52 -0.99 -8.90 -8.84
N VAL A 53 -0.47 -10.13 -8.86
CA VAL A 53 -0.59 -10.97 -10.06
C VAL A 53 -1.99 -11.59 -10.13
N ARG A 54 -2.65 -11.45 -11.28
CA ARG A 54 -3.93 -12.10 -11.56
C ARG A 54 -3.67 -13.47 -12.18
N GLY A 55 -4.28 -14.50 -11.62
CA GLY A 55 -4.06 -15.87 -12.08
C GLY A 55 -4.56 -16.94 -11.11
N PRO A 56 -4.18 -18.21 -11.33
CA PRO A 56 -4.66 -19.35 -10.57
C PRO A 56 -3.95 -19.58 -9.23
N GLN A 57 -2.97 -18.76 -8.86
CA GLN A 57 -2.18 -18.93 -7.63
C GLN A 57 -3.08 -18.89 -6.40
N GLU A 58 -2.62 -19.52 -5.31
CA GLU A 58 -3.19 -19.25 -3.98
C GLU A 58 -3.20 -17.75 -3.69
N ARG A 59 -4.24 -17.28 -2.98
CA ARG A 59 -4.48 -15.84 -2.81
C ARG A 59 -3.28 -15.13 -2.19
N SER A 60 -2.67 -15.72 -1.17
CA SER A 60 -1.49 -15.15 -0.51
C SER A 60 -0.29 -15.02 -1.46
N LEU A 61 -0.11 -15.99 -2.36
CA LEU A 61 0.99 -16.00 -3.32
C LEU A 61 0.82 -14.98 -4.47
N ARG A 62 -0.35 -14.33 -4.58
CA ARG A 62 -0.57 -13.30 -5.61
C ARG A 62 0.02 -11.94 -5.27
N LYS A 63 0.26 -11.70 -3.98
CA LYS A 63 0.78 -10.43 -3.43
C LYS A 63 2.10 -10.61 -2.69
N SER A 64 2.40 -11.82 -2.21
CA SER A 64 3.66 -12.11 -1.51
C SER A 64 4.85 -12.42 -2.44
N ILE A 65 4.78 -12.02 -3.71
CA ILE A 65 5.88 -12.18 -4.67
C ILE A 65 6.94 -11.13 -4.32
N ASP A 66 8.22 -11.48 -4.46
CA ASP A 66 9.30 -10.52 -4.28
C ASP A 66 9.02 -9.24 -5.08
N THR A 67 9.24 -8.09 -4.43
CA THR A 67 8.98 -6.72 -4.92
C THR A 67 7.51 -6.28 -5.04
N TYR A 68 6.52 -7.12 -4.69
CA TYR A 68 5.10 -6.77 -4.88
C TYR A 68 4.50 -5.92 -3.75
N SER A 69 5.22 -5.74 -2.64
CA SER A 69 4.87 -4.74 -1.63
C SER A 69 5.97 -3.69 -1.56
N VAL A 70 5.70 -2.52 -2.13
CA VAL A 70 6.61 -1.37 -2.11
C VAL A 70 6.08 -0.33 -1.14
N VAL A 71 6.93 0.16 -0.25
CA VAL A 71 6.58 1.20 0.72
C VAL A 71 7.63 2.29 0.72
N GLY A 72 7.20 3.53 0.92
CA GLY A 72 8.09 4.69 1.04
C GLY A 72 7.44 5.97 0.51
N PRO A 73 8.24 6.92 -0.02
CA PRO A 73 9.70 6.99 0.08
C PRO A 73 10.21 7.24 1.51
N TRP A 74 9.34 7.73 2.38
CA TRP A 74 9.60 7.98 3.80
C TRP A 74 8.31 7.70 4.59
N LEU A 75 8.37 7.92 5.90
CA LEU A 75 7.21 7.91 6.79
C LEU A 75 6.98 9.33 7.28
N VAL A 76 5.72 9.69 7.48
CA VAL A 76 5.29 10.95 8.11
C VAL A 76 4.69 10.58 9.45
N THR A 77 5.12 11.21 10.55
CA THR A 77 4.66 10.81 11.87
C THR A 77 3.18 11.14 12.04
N ALA A 78 2.49 10.39 12.90
CA ALA A 78 1.03 10.54 13.03
C ALA A 78 0.60 11.95 13.46
N ASP A 79 1.45 12.69 14.18
CA ASP A 79 1.21 14.08 14.60
C ASP A 79 1.38 15.12 13.48
N GLU A 80 2.00 14.75 12.35
CA GLU A 80 2.13 15.62 11.17
C GLU A 80 0.93 15.52 10.21
N ILE A 81 -0.02 14.61 10.47
CA ILE A 81 -1.24 14.41 9.67
C ILE A 81 -2.47 14.75 10.51
N ASP A 82 -3.13 15.86 10.18
CA ASP A 82 -4.31 16.35 10.92
C ASP A 82 -5.49 15.36 10.89
N ASP A 83 -5.84 14.83 9.70
CA ASP A 83 -6.89 13.84 9.51
C ASP A 83 -6.49 12.77 8.47
N PRO A 84 -6.04 11.58 8.90
CA PRO A 84 -5.62 10.51 7.99
C PRO A 84 -6.80 9.90 7.21
N GLN A 85 -8.05 10.20 7.59
CA GLN A 85 -9.26 9.77 6.90
C GLN A 85 -9.78 10.83 5.92
N ALA A 86 -9.00 11.86 5.59
CA ALA A 86 -9.43 12.90 4.66
C ALA A 86 -8.36 13.28 3.63
N LEU A 87 -7.41 12.40 3.31
CA LEU A 87 -6.29 12.66 2.42
C LEU A 87 -6.66 12.39 0.96
N ASP A 88 -6.43 13.36 0.08
CA ASP A 88 -6.50 13.13 -1.36
C ASP A 88 -5.29 12.31 -1.83
N PHE A 89 -5.52 11.37 -2.75
CA PHE A 89 -4.42 10.65 -3.39
C PHE A 89 -4.73 10.21 -4.81
N TRP A 90 -3.67 9.95 -5.57
CA TRP A 90 -3.77 9.52 -6.95
C TRP A 90 -2.60 8.62 -7.35
N LEU A 91 -2.80 7.86 -8.42
CA LEU A 91 -1.77 7.05 -9.09
C LEU A 91 -1.83 7.28 -10.60
N THR A 92 -0.67 7.42 -11.22
CA THR A 92 -0.49 7.40 -12.68
C THR A 92 0.42 6.25 -13.10
N VAL A 93 0.18 5.72 -14.30
CA VAL A 93 1.11 4.79 -14.99
C VAL A 93 1.54 5.47 -16.28
N GLN A 94 2.84 5.70 -16.46
CA GLN A 94 3.39 6.47 -17.58
C GLN A 94 2.77 7.87 -17.71
N GLY A 95 2.49 8.52 -16.58
CA GLY A 95 1.83 9.84 -16.53
C GLY A 95 0.32 9.81 -16.79
N GLU A 96 -0.23 8.69 -17.25
CA GLU A 96 -1.68 8.54 -17.46
C GLU A 96 -2.39 8.23 -16.13
N PRO A 97 -3.39 9.02 -15.71
CA PRO A 97 -4.13 8.78 -14.47
C PRO A 97 -4.82 7.42 -14.47
N ARG A 98 -4.66 6.67 -13.38
CA ARG A 98 -5.32 5.38 -13.16
C ARG A 98 -6.20 5.38 -11.93
N GLN A 99 -5.74 5.96 -10.82
CA GLN A 99 -6.50 6.04 -9.58
C GLN A 99 -6.54 7.49 -9.09
N LYS A 100 -7.67 7.90 -8.52
CA LYS A 100 -7.86 9.18 -7.84
C LYS A 100 -8.97 9.02 -6.81
N ALA A 101 -8.68 9.25 -5.54
CA ALA A 101 -9.63 9.04 -4.45
C ALA A 101 -9.27 9.88 -3.23
N ASN A 102 -10.09 9.75 -2.18
CA ASN A 102 -9.80 10.31 -0.87
C ASN A 102 -9.94 9.20 0.20
N THR A 103 -9.13 9.26 1.26
CA THR A 103 -9.17 8.24 2.32
C THR A 103 -10.46 8.23 3.14
N ARG A 104 -11.34 9.24 2.98
CA ARG A 104 -12.70 9.23 3.55
C ARG A 104 -13.61 8.17 2.94
N ASP A 105 -13.26 7.69 1.74
CA ASP A 105 -14.04 6.70 1.00
C ASP A 105 -13.64 5.25 1.35
N LEU A 106 -12.76 5.05 2.33
CA LEU A 106 -12.40 3.72 2.83
C LEU A 106 -13.64 3.00 3.36
N VAL A 107 -13.97 1.86 2.75
CA VAL A 107 -15.09 1.00 3.19
C VAL A 107 -14.84 0.45 4.59
N LEU A 108 -13.60 0.05 4.86
CA LEU A 108 -13.11 -0.28 6.19
C LEU A 108 -12.08 0.78 6.56
N ASP A 109 -12.49 1.77 7.33
CA ASP A 109 -11.61 2.83 7.77
C ASP A 109 -10.49 2.34 8.71
N ILE A 110 -9.52 3.22 8.98
CA ILE A 110 -8.31 2.88 9.74
C ILE A 110 -8.65 2.34 11.14
N PRO A 111 -9.55 2.96 11.93
CA PRO A 111 -9.92 2.41 13.23
C PRO A 111 -10.56 1.02 13.15
N ALA A 112 -11.47 0.78 12.20
CA ALA A 112 -12.09 -0.54 12.03
C ALA A 112 -11.08 -1.59 11.56
N LEU A 113 -10.13 -1.21 10.72
CA LEU A 113 -9.05 -2.09 10.27
C LEU A 113 -8.16 -2.54 11.44
N ILE A 114 -7.76 -1.61 12.32
CA ILE A 114 -6.95 -1.92 13.51
C ILE A 114 -7.72 -2.80 14.49
N GLU A 115 -8.99 -2.47 14.76
CA GLU A 115 -9.85 -3.26 15.63
C GLU A 115 -10.01 -4.69 15.10
N MET A 116 -10.33 -4.83 13.82
CA MET A 116 -10.45 -6.13 13.15
C MET A 116 -9.12 -6.90 13.20
N ALA A 117 -8.02 -6.31 12.74
CA ALA A 117 -6.73 -6.97 12.68
C ALA A 117 -6.25 -7.42 14.08
N SER A 118 -6.42 -6.56 15.09
CA SER A 118 -6.01 -6.85 16.46
C SER A 118 -6.86 -7.90 17.17
N SER A 119 -8.05 -8.22 16.65
CA SER A 119 -8.87 -9.34 17.15
C SER A 119 -8.26 -10.71 16.80
N TYR A 120 -7.56 -10.80 15.67
CA TYR A 120 -6.86 -12.00 15.22
C TYR A 120 -5.42 -12.02 15.72
N TYR A 121 -4.71 -10.89 15.58
CA TYR A 121 -3.27 -10.78 15.79
C TYR A 121 -2.95 -9.85 16.96
N THR A 122 -1.81 -10.07 17.62
CA THR A 122 -1.25 -9.02 18.47
C THR A 122 -0.40 -8.14 17.57
N LEU A 123 -0.85 -6.90 17.32
CA LEU A 123 -0.11 -5.93 16.54
C LEU A 123 1.15 -5.52 17.31
N GLN A 124 2.26 -5.36 16.60
CA GLN A 124 3.58 -4.97 17.13
C GLN A 124 4.05 -3.65 16.51
N PRO A 125 4.88 -2.87 17.23
CA PRO A 125 5.55 -1.73 16.64
C PRO A 125 6.35 -2.12 15.40
N GLY A 126 6.12 -1.42 14.28
CA GLY A 126 6.68 -1.72 12.98
C GLY A 126 5.78 -2.54 12.06
N ASP A 127 4.65 -3.07 12.54
CA ASP A 127 3.66 -3.70 11.68
C ASP A 127 3.06 -2.66 10.72
N LEU A 128 2.83 -3.10 9.47
CA LEU A 128 2.29 -2.28 8.39
C LEU A 128 0.88 -2.74 8.05
N LEU A 129 -0.08 -1.81 8.12
CA LEU A 129 -1.46 -2.05 7.72
C LEU A 129 -1.75 -1.29 6.43
N PHE A 130 -1.86 -2.04 5.35
CA PHE A 130 -2.34 -1.62 4.04
C PHE A 130 -3.86 -1.39 4.13
N THR A 131 -4.32 -0.16 3.88
CA THR A 131 -5.69 0.26 4.19
C THR A 131 -6.71 -0.09 3.11
N GLY A 132 -6.27 -0.61 1.98
CA GLY A 132 -7.06 -0.85 0.78
C GLY A 132 -6.85 0.20 -0.30
N THR A 133 -7.18 -0.17 -1.52
CA THR A 133 -6.99 0.63 -2.74
C THR A 133 -8.35 1.04 -3.34
N PRO A 134 -8.46 2.22 -3.97
CA PRO A 134 -9.70 2.67 -4.60
C PRO A 134 -9.89 2.02 -5.97
N GLU A 135 -10.96 2.39 -6.66
CA GLU A 135 -11.16 2.00 -8.06
C GLU A 135 -10.01 2.45 -8.97
N GLY A 136 -9.94 1.84 -10.17
CA GLY A 136 -8.90 2.16 -11.15
C GLY A 136 -7.67 1.24 -11.10
N VAL A 137 -7.73 0.16 -10.33
CA VAL A 137 -6.75 -0.95 -10.37
C VAL A 137 -6.58 -1.47 -11.79
N GLY A 138 -5.35 -1.41 -12.30
CA GLY A 138 -5.06 -1.64 -13.70
C GLY A 138 -3.72 -2.33 -13.93
N PRO A 139 -3.52 -2.89 -15.14
CA PRO A 139 -2.31 -3.63 -15.46
C PRO A 139 -1.10 -2.69 -15.59
N VAL A 140 0.07 -3.21 -15.23
CA VAL A 140 1.38 -2.66 -15.59
C VAL A 140 2.19 -3.68 -16.37
N VAL A 141 3.10 -3.19 -17.19
CA VAL A 141 4.01 -4.00 -18.00
C VAL A 141 5.45 -3.55 -17.82
N HIS A 142 6.39 -4.35 -18.35
CA HIS A 142 7.80 -3.98 -18.40
C HIS A 142 8.00 -2.61 -19.05
N GLY A 143 8.80 -1.76 -18.39
CA GLY A 143 9.11 -0.41 -18.84
C GLY A 143 8.17 0.65 -18.30
N ASP A 144 7.09 0.27 -17.60
CA ASP A 144 6.21 1.21 -16.95
C ASP A 144 6.85 1.91 -15.76
N VAL A 145 6.44 3.16 -15.56
CA VAL A 145 6.75 3.95 -14.37
C VAL A 145 5.44 4.25 -13.65
N ILE A 146 5.34 3.80 -12.40
CA ILE A 146 4.19 4.06 -11.53
C ILE A 146 4.55 5.27 -10.66
N THR A 147 3.66 6.25 -10.58
CA THR A 147 3.79 7.36 -9.63
C THR A 147 2.55 7.45 -8.76
N VAL A 148 2.76 7.50 -7.45
CA VAL A 148 1.72 7.63 -6.42
C VAL A 148 1.99 8.88 -5.62
N ASP A 149 0.95 9.61 -5.26
CA ASP A 149 1.05 10.81 -4.44
C ASP A 149 -0.12 10.80 -3.44
N ILE A 150 0.20 11.04 -2.18
CA ILE A 150 -0.78 11.16 -1.10
C ILE A 150 -0.54 12.50 -0.42
N GLU A 151 -1.61 13.30 -0.31
CA GLU A 151 -1.61 14.58 0.39
C GLU A 151 -1.04 14.44 1.81
N GLY A 152 -0.20 15.39 2.22
CA GLY A 152 0.48 15.37 3.51
C GLY A 152 1.65 14.39 3.62
N ILE A 153 1.77 13.40 2.71
CA ILE A 153 2.88 12.42 2.73
C ILE A 153 3.92 12.75 1.67
N GLY A 154 3.50 12.95 0.42
CA GLY A 154 4.38 13.27 -0.70
C GLY A 154 4.19 12.31 -1.87
N ARG A 155 5.28 12.07 -2.63
CA ARG A 155 5.24 11.35 -3.91
C ARG A 155 6.24 10.20 -3.96
N MET A 156 5.79 9.05 -4.45
CA MET A 156 6.58 7.84 -4.68
C MET A 156 6.56 7.48 -6.17
N THR A 157 7.73 7.28 -6.77
CA THR A 157 7.87 6.79 -8.15
C THR A 157 8.60 5.45 -8.15
N VAL A 158 8.11 4.49 -8.93
CA VAL A 158 8.57 3.09 -8.94
C VAL A 158 8.66 2.60 -10.39
N ASP A 159 9.84 2.12 -10.78
CA ASP A 159 10.06 1.52 -12.11
C ASP A 159 9.61 0.05 -12.13
N VAL A 160 9.00 -0.37 -13.23
CA VAL A 160 8.53 -1.74 -13.46
C VAL A 160 9.40 -2.43 -14.49
N ARG A 161 9.98 -3.59 -14.12
CA ARG A 161 10.78 -4.42 -15.02
C ARG A 161 10.33 -5.87 -14.96
N ASN A 162 10.60 -6.64 -16.01
CA ASN A 162 10.51 -8.10 -15.90
C ASN A 162 11.69 -8.59 -15.05
N ALA A 163 11.45 -9.60 -14.21
CA ALA A 163 12.51 -10.28 -13.51
C ALA A 163 13.51 -10.87 -14.52
N ARG A 164 14.81 -10.78 -14.23
CA ARG A 164 15.83 -11.44 -15.06
C ARG A 164 15.65 -12.94 -14.90
N ARG A 165 15.47 -13.65 -16.01
CA ARG A 165 15.61 -15.11 -16.00
C ARG A 165 17.10 -15.38 -16.11
N ASP A 166 17.70 -15.88 -15.03
CA ASP A 166 19.03 -16.47 -15.12
C ASP A 166 18.91 -17.68 -16.06
N THR A 167 19.43 -17.53 -17.27
CA THR A 167 19.57 -18.61 -18.27
C THR A 167 20.85 -19.38 -18.04
#